data_AF-A0A7J8X7L3-F1
#
_entry.id   AF-A0A7J8X7L3-F1
#
_cell.length_a   1.000
_cell.length_b   1.000
_cell.length_c   1.000
_cell.angle_alpha   90.00
_cell.angle_beta   90.00
_cell.angle_gamma   90.00
#
_symmetry.space_group_name_H-M   'P 1'
#
loop_
_entity.id
_entity.type
_entity.pdbx_description
1 polymer ?
#
loop_
_entity_poly.entity_id
_entity_poly.type
_entity_poly.pdbx_seq_one_letter_code
_entity_poly.pdbx_strand_id
1 'polypeptide(L)' 'MASVQDQLEIKFRLIDGSDIGPKTFPPATSVATLKESVLAQWPK' A
#
# COMPACT_ATOMS: atom_id res chain seq x y z
N MET A 1 -4.42 -13.88 23.11
CA MET A 1 -3.19 -13.40 22.45
C MET A 1 -3.64 -12.55 21.28
N ALA A 2 -3.29 -11.25 21.25
CA ALA A 2 -3.61 -10.42 20.10
C ALA A 2 -2.84 -11.00 18.91
N SER A 3 -3.56 -11.57 17.93
CA SER A 3 -3.01 -11.87 16.63
C SER A 3 -2.50 -10.55 16.07
N VAL A 4 -1.21 -10.28 16.19
CA VAL A 4 -0.54 -9.30 15.36
C VAL A 4 -0.82 -9.80 13.96
N GLN A 5 -1.83 -9.23 13.31
CA GLN A 5 -2.08 -9.52 11.90
C GLN A 5 -0.73 -9.24 11.26
N ASP A 6 -0.09 -10.24 10.64
CA ASP A 6 1.10 -9.98 9.86
C ASP A 6 0.74 -8.80 8.95
N GLN A 7 1.51 -7.73 9.02
CA GLN A 7 1.14 -6.45 8.45
C GLN A 7 2.35 -6.07 7.59
N LEU A 8 2.14 -5.95 6.29
CA LEU A 8 3.18 -5.65 5.30
C LEU A 8 3.25 -4.14 5.11
N GLU A 9 4.44 -3.57 5.30
CA GLU A 9 4.69 -2.17 4.92
C GLU A 9 5.01 -2.11 3.42
N ILE A 10 4.20 -1.36 2.67
CA ILE A 10 4.31 -1.25 1.22
C ILE A 10 4.43 0.23 0.84
N LYS A 11 5.35 0.52 -0.08
CA LYS A 11 5.45 1.80 -0.79
C LYS A 11 5.43 1.56 -2.30
N PHE A 12 4.88 2.51 -3.05
CA PHE A 12 4.75 2.43 -4.51
C PHE A 12 5.63 3.49 -5.16
N ARG A 13 6.60 3.07 -5.96
CA ARG A 13 7.45 3.96 -6.75
C ARG A 13 6.80 4.26 -8.09
N LEU A 14 6.65 5.54 -8.40
CA LEU A 14 6.13 6.04 -9.67
C LEU A 14 7.24 6.21 -10.70
N ILE A 15 6.85 6.39 -11.97
CA ILE A 15 7.78 6.50 -13.11
C ILE A 15 8.65 7.77 -13.05
N ASP A 16 8.19 8.81 -12.36
CA ASP A 16 8.92 10.06 -12.14
C ASP A 16 9.95 9.95 -10.99
N GLY A 17 10.03 8.78 -10.35
CA GLY A 17 10.91 8.52 -9.21
C GLY A 17 10.33 8.90 -7.86
N SER A 18 9.12 9.48 -7.81
CA SER A 18 8.41 9.73 -6.55
C SER A 18 7.86 8.45 -5.94
N ASP A 19 7.63 8.45 -4.62
CA ASP A 19 7.09 7.31 -3.87
C ASP A 19 5.74 7.70 -3.23
N ILE A 20 4.73 6.84 -3.33
CA ILE A 20 3.47 6.90 -2.57
C ILE A 20 3.57 5.91 -1.39
N GLY A 21 3.38 6.40 -0.16
CA GLY A 21 3.49 5.62 1.08
C GLY A 21 4.71 6.03 1.94
N PRO A 22 5.15 5.18 2.89
CA PRO A 22 4.72 3.80 3.15
C PRO A 22 3.35 3.69 3.83
N LYS A 23 2.66 2.57 3.60
CA LYS A 23 1.39 2.20 4.26
C LYS A 23 1.35 0.71 4.58
N THR A 24 0.69 0.37 5.67
CA THR A 24 0.59 -1.01 6.16
C THR A 24 -0.64 -1.72 5.62
N PHE A 25 -0.47 -2.95 5.13
CA PHE A 25 -1.54 -3.78 4.56
C PHE A 25 -1.46 -5.22 5.09
N PRO A 26 -2.59 -5.86 5.40
CA PRO A 26 -2.60 -7.30 5.66
C PRO A 26 -2.11 -8.12 4.44
N PRO A 27 -1.42 -9.27 4.59
CA PRO A 27 -1.02 -10.17 3.51
C PRO A 27 -2.19 -10.66 2.66
N ALA A 28 -3.39 -10.70 3.22
CA ALA A 28 -4.62 -11.07 2.51
C ALA A 28 -5.17 -9.92 1.63
N THR A 29 -4.53 -8.75 1.61
CA THR A 29 -4.98 -7.61 0.79
C THR A 29 -4.89 -7.94 -0.68
N SER A 30 -6.01 -7.78 -1.39
CA SER A 30 -6.05 -8.02 -2.84
C SER A 30 -5.27 -6.95 -3.61
N VAL A 31 -4.72 -7.33 -4.76
CA VAL A 31 -4.04 -6.38 -5.67
C VAL A 31 -4.99 -5.27 -6.15
N ALA A 32 -6.29 -5.57 -6.28
CA ALA A 32 -7.30 -4.57 -6.64
C ALA A 32 -7.36 -3.46 -5.58
N THR A 33 -7.44 -3.82 -4.30
CA THR A 33 -7.44 -2.88 -3.17
C THR A 33 -6.14 -2.08 -3.09
N LEU A 34 -5.00 -2.69 -3.39
CA LEU A 34 -3.72 -1.97 -3.47
C LEU A 34 -3.75 -0.91 -4.57
N LYS A 35 -4.24 -1.25 -5.77
CA LYS A 35 -4.38 -0.30 -6.89
C LYS A 35 -5.32 0.86 -6.55
N GLU A 36 -6.46 0.58 -5.92
CA GLU A 36 -7.38 1.62 -5.45
C GLU A 36 -6.69 2.57 -4.44
N SER A 37 -5.91 2.02 -3.51
CA SER A 37 -5.15 2.84 -2.55
C SER A 37 -4.08 3.71 -3.21
N VAL A 38 -3.50 3.28 -4.34
CA VAL A 38 -2.55 4.09 -5.14
C VAL A 38 -3.28 5.21 -5.84
N LEU A 39 -4.39 4.92 -6.52
CA LEU A 39 -5.21 5.91 -7.22
C LEU A 39 -5.74 6.99 -6.27
N ALA A 40 -6.16 6.62 -5.05
CA ALA A 40 -6.65 7.55 -4.04
C ALA A 40 -5.59 8.54 -3.53
N GLN A 41 -4.31 8.18 -3.64
CA GLN A 41 -3.17 8.99 -3.20
C GLN A 41 -2.37 9.55 -4.37
N TRP A 42 -2.91 9.48 -5.59
CA TRP A 42 -2.20 9.92 -6.78
C TRP A 42 -1.91 11.42 -6.68
N PRO A 43 -0.65 11.85 -6.90
CA PRO A 43 -0.31 13.26 -6.91
C PRO A 43 -1.07 13.97 -8.04
N LYS A 44 -1.58 15.17 -7.74
CA LYS A 44 -2.26 16.02 -8.73
C LYS A 44 -1.26 16.68 -9.68
#